data_AF-F6GWD8-F1
#
_entry.id   AF-F6GWD8-F1
#
_cell.length_a   1.000
_cell.length_b   1.000
_cell.length_c   1.000
_cell.angle_alpha   90.00
_cell.angle_beta   90.00
_cell.angle_gamma   90.00
#
_symmetry.space_group_name_H-M   'P 1'
#
loop_
_entity.id
_entity.type
_entity.pdbx_description
1 polymer ?
#
loop_
_entity_poly.entity_id
_entity_poly.type
_entity_poly.pdbx_seq_one_letter_code
_entity_poly.pdbx_strand_id
1 'polypeptide(L)'
;MYKAEIRNRANPHKKTKGYCKGVGYWECVEASMDRVLGGYSHVNDVDVKCNEAFLKTLFYERFVDARRIQHLIALDCGSGIGE
;
A
#
# COMPACT_ATOMS: atom_id res chain seq x y z
N MET A 1 -10.32 -19.35 9.46
CA MET A 1 -9.04 -18.84 8.94
C MET A 1 -8.49 -17.70 9.80
N TYR A 2 -9.18 -16.55 9.91
CA TYR A 2 -8.72 -15.37 10.67
C TYR A 2 -8.39 -15.62 12.18
N LYS A 3 -9.17 -16.46 12.88
CA LYS A 3 -8.92 -16.80 14.29
C LYS A 3 -7.62 -17.60 14.53
N ALA A 4 -7.16 -18.38 13.54
CA ALA A 4 -5.93 -19.18 13.67
C ALA A 4 -4.67 -18.31 13.52
N GLU A 5 -4.73 -17.25 12.72
CA GLU A 5 -3.63 -16.31 12.53
C GLU A 5 -3.50 -15.34 13.71
N ILE A 6 -4.61 -14.82 14.23
CA ILE A 6 -4.59 -13.88 15.36
C ILE A 6 -4.13 -14.57 16.66
N ARG A 7 -4.57 -15.80 16.92
CA ARG A 7 -4.15 -16.58 18.10
C ARG A 7 -2.63 -16.86 18.11
N ASN A 8 -1.97 -16.82 16.95
CA ASN A 8 -0.51 -17.00 16.83
C ASN A 8 0.31 -15.71 16.99
N ARG A 9 -0.32 -14.51 17.07
CA ARG A 9 0.41 -13.24 17.29
C ARG A 9 1.11 -13.15 18.65
N ALA A 10 0.69 -13.96 19.61
CA ALA A 10 1.30 -14.02 20.94
C ALA A 10 2.66 -14.76 20.96
N ASN A 11 3.08 -15.41 19.86
CA ASN A 11 4.38 -16.07 19.77
C ASN A 11 5.37 -15.20 18.97
N PRO A 12 6.35 -14.55 19.63
CA PRO A 12 7.32 -13.67 18.98
C PRO A 12 8.11 -14.35 17.85
N HIS A 13 8.48 -15.62 18.02
CA HIS A 13 9.25 -16.36 17.01
C HIS A 13 8.46 -16.63 15.73
N LYS A 14 7.16 -16.90 15.84
CA LYS A 14 6.30 -17.06 14.66
C LYS A 14 6.07 -15.73 13.95
N LYS A 15 5.94 -14.64 14.72
CA LYS A 15 5.87 -13.27 14.18
C LYS A 15 7.13 -12.93 13.40
N THR A 16 8.31 -13.12 13.99
CA THR A 16 9.61 -12.90 13.33
C THR A 16 9.74 -13.75 12.07
N LYS A 17 9.43 -15.05 12.13
CA LYS A 17 9.48 -15.93 10.96
C LYS A 17 8.55 -15.48 9.82
N GLY A 18 7.38 -14.92 10.15
CA GLY A 18 6.46 -14.34 9.16
C GLY A 18 7.05 -13.14 8.44
N TYR A 19 7.59 -12.17 9.19
CA TYR A 19 8.24 -10.99 8.61
C TYR A 19 9.47 -11.35 7.79
N CYS A 20 10.36 -12.22 8.30
CA CYS A 20 11.54 -12.65 7.55
C CYS A 20 11.18 -13.29 6.21
N LYS A 21 10.11 -14.09 6.16
CA LYS A 21 9.61 -14.67 4.90
C LYS A 21 9.09 -13.60 3.94
N GLY A 22 8.36 -12.60 4.45
CA GLY A 22 7.87 -11.49 3.63
C GLY A 22 9.01 -10.65 3.05
N VAL A 23 10.01 -10.32 3.87
CA VAL A 23 11.21 -9.60 3.43
C VAL A 23 11.96 -10.40 2.38
N GLY A 24 12.28 -11.67 2.66
CA GLY A 24 13.03 -12.52 1.71
C GLY A 24 12.29 -12.77 0.39
N TYR A 25 10.96 -12.71 0.39
CA TYR A 25 10.18 -12.72 -0.85
C TYR A 25 10.43 -11.44 -1.66
N TRP A 26 10.19 -10.27 -1.07
CA TRP A 26 10.29 -8.98 -1.76
C TRP A 26 11.73 -8.60 -2.14
N GLU A 27 12.74 -9.06 -1.40
CA GLU A 27 14.17 -8.90 -1.76
C GLU A 27 14.52 -9.58 -3.10
N CYS A 28 13.80 -10.64 -3.47
CA CYS A 28 14.04 -11.39 -4.70
C CYS A 28 13.14 -10.91 -5.86
N VAL A 29 12.18 -10.02 -5.60
CA VAL A 29 11.27 -9.50 -6.61
C VAL A 29 11.94 -8.31 -7.29
N GLU A 30 12.00 -8.34 -8.62
CA GLU A 30 12.52 -7.23 -9.42
C GLU A 30 11.72 -5.94 -9.15
N ALA A 31 12.42 -4.81 -9.01
CA ALA A 31 11.83 -3.51 -8.76
C ALA A 31 11.22 -2.91 -10.03
N SER A 32 10.09 -3.49 -10.49
CA SER A 32 9.36 -3.02 -11.66
C SER A 32 7.84 -3.02 -11.42
N MET A 33 7.15 -2.21 -12.22
CA MET A 33 5.69 -2.07 -12.20
C MET A 33 4.94 -3.40 -12.22
N ASP A 34 5.31 -4.27 -13.16
CA ASP A 34 4.65 -5.56 -13.30
C ASP A 34 4.86 -6.44 -12.06
N ARG A 35 6.03 -6.32 -11.44
CA ARG A 35 6.43 -7.16 -10.32
C ARG A 35 5.84 -6.71 -8.99
N VAL A 36 5.78 -5.41 -8.72
CA VAL A 36 5.07 -4.87 -7.54
C VAL A 36 3.57 -5.18 -7.59
N LEU A 37 3.01 -5.27 -8.80
CA LEU A 37 1.62 -5.70 -9.04
C LEU A 37 1.46 -7.21 -9.25
N GLY A 38 2.51 -8.02 -9.07
CA GLY A 38 2.42 -9.48 -9.15
C GLY A 38 2.02 -10.04 -10.52
N GLY A 39 2.35 -9.37 -11.62
CA GLY A 39 2.02 -9.74 -13.01
C GLY A 39 0.76 -9.05 -13.56
N TYR A 40 0.21 -8.07 -12.84
CA TYR A 40 -1.04 -7.40 -13.18
C TYR A 40 -0.84 -5.95 -13.64
N SER A 41 0.29 -5.61 -14.28
CA SER A 41 0.55 -4.25 -14.78
C SER A 41 -0.59 -3.64 -15.62
N HIS A 42 -1.38 -4.45 -16.31
CA HIS A 42 -2.53 -4.02 -17.10
C HIS A 42 -3.68 -3.41 -16.29
N VAL A 43 -3.74 -3.59 -14.96
CA VAL A 43 -4.76 -2.96 -14.10
C VAL A 43 -4.33 -1.60 -13.55
N ASN A 44 -3.08 -1.20 -13.77
CA ASN A 44 -2.49 0.00 -13.18
C ASN A 44 -3.29 1.27 -13.48
N ASP A 45 -3.57 1.47 -14.78
CA ASP A 45 -4.28 2.66 -15.25
C ASP A 45 -5.68 2.82 -14.63
N VAL A 46 -6.39 1.70 -14.40
CA VAL A 46 -7.72 1.75 -13.80
C VAL A 46 -7.64 1.97 -12.29
N ASP A 47 -6.67 1.38 -11.61
CA ASP A 47 -6.43 1.58 -10.17
C ASP A 47 -6.09 3.04 -9.86
N VAL A 48 -5.10 3.62 -10.55
CA VAL A 48 -4.66 5.01 -10.37
C VAL A 48 -5.82 5.98 -10.59
N LYS A 49 -6.61 5.81 -11.67
CA LYS A 49 -7.76 6.69 -11.97
C LYS A 49 -8.85 6.61 -10.91
N CYS A 50 -9.10 5.43 -10.35
CA CYS A 50 -10.08 5.26 -9.28
C CYS A 50 -9.61 5.93 -7.98
N ASN A 51 -8.32 5.74 -7.63
CA ASN A 51 -7.72 6.37 -6.44
C ASN A 51 -7.71 7.90 -6.56
N GLU A 52 -7.38 8.44 -7.74
CA GLU A 52 -7.40 9.87 -8.01
C GLU A 52 -8.82 10.45 -7.83
N ALA A 53 -9.84 9.80 -8.39
CA ALA A 53 -11.23 10.23 -8.27
C ALA A 53 -11.72 10.20 -6.81
N PHE A 54 -11.34 9.15 -6.07
CA PHE A 54 -11.65 9.01 -4.65
C PHE A 54 -11.00 10.12 -3.81
N LEU A 55 -9.70 10.36 -3.98
CA LEU A 55 -8.96 11.40 -3.27
C LEU A 55 -9.50 12.80 -3.59
N LYS A 56 -9.83 13.09 -4.86
CA LYS A 56 -10.46 14.35 -5.25
C LYS A 56 -11.79 14.58 -4.55
N THR A 57 -12.60 13.52 -4.40
CA THR A 57 -13.88 13.59 -3.69
C THR A 57 -13.65 13.93 -2.21
N LEU A 58 -12.71 13.24 -1.55
CA LEU A 58 -12.36 13.53 -0.15
C LEU A 58 -11.80 14.95 0.04
N PHE A 59 -10.93 15.41 -0.86
CA PHE A 59 -10.40 16.77 -0.79
C PHE A 59 -11.48 17.82 -1.02
N TYR A 60 -12.42 17.57 -1.92
CA TYR A 60 -13.55 18.47 -2.13
C TYR A 60 -14.46 18.56 -0.91
N GLU A 61 -14.81 17.42 -0.31
CA GLU A 61 -15.77 17.36 0.80
C GLU A 61 -15.18 17.82 2.14
N ARG A 62 -13.92 17.47 2.42
CA ARG A 62 -13.32 17.64 3.75
C ARG A 62 -12.30 18.76 3.83
N PHE A 63 -11.79 19.20 2.69
CA PHE A 63 -10.70 20.15 2.60
C PHE A 63 -11.06 21.33 1.68
N VAL A 64 -12.28 21.87 1.89
CA VAL A 64 -12.91 22.94 1.10
C VAL A 64 -11.97 24.13 0.87
N ASP A 65 -11.14 24.48 1.88
CA ASP A 65 -10.18 25.59 1.84
C ASP A 65 -8.70 25.17 1.65
N ALA A 66 -8.37 23.87 1.67
CA ALA A 66 -6.97 23.43 1.64
C ALA A 66 -6.29 23.73 0.30
N ARG A 67 -7.06 23.93 -0.78
CA ARG A 67 -6.52 24.38 -2.07
C ARG A 67 -6.03 25.83 -2.07
N ARG A 68 -6.30 26.63 -1.01
CA ARG A 68 -5.95 28.06 -0.97
C ARG A 68 -4.99 28.46 0.15
N ILE A 69 -4.89 27.72 1.26
CA ILE A 69 -4.21 28.23 2.48
C ILE A 69 -3.25 27.21 3.15
N GLN A 70 -3.34 25.91 2.89
CA GLN A 70 -2.58 24.91 3.66
C GLN A 70 -1.68 24.00 2.81
N HIS A 71 -0.44 23.83 3.28
CA HIS A 71 0.51 22.86 2.74
C HIS A 71 0.17 21.45 3.24
N LEU A 72 -0.30 20.58 2.34
CA LEU A 72 -0.62 19.19 2.65
C LEU A 72 0.60 18.28 2.44
N ILE A 73 0.72 17.22 3.25
CA ILE A 73 1.82 16.25 3.19
C ILE A 73 1.22 14.84 3.08
N ALA A 74 1.77 14.01 2.21
CA ALA A 74 1.42 12.60 2.06
C ALA A 74 2.60 11.69 2.48
N LEU A 75 2.29 10.51 2.99
CA LEU A 75 3.23 9.44 3.27
C LEU A 75 2.69 8.16 2.62
N ASP A 76 3.41 7.64 1.63
CA ASP A 76 3.08 6.37 1.00
C ASP A 76 3.76 5.21 1.76
N CYS A 77 2.96 4.26 2.22
CA CYS A 77 3.40 3.18 3.10
C CYS A 77 3.47 1.87 2.33
N GLY A 78 4.64 1.22 2.33
CA GLY A 78 4.84 0.03 1.50
C GLY A 78 4.91 0.38 0.01
N SER A 79 5.42 1.57 -0.29
CA SER A 79 5.44 2.18 -1.62
C SER A 79 6.13 1.36 -2.71
N GLY A 80 6.99 0.40 -2.33
CA GLY A 80 7.81 -0.33 -3.29
C GLY A 80 8.65 0.64 -4.11
N ILE A 81 8.32 0.79 -5.40
CA ILE A 81 8.98 1.71 -6.33
C ILE A 81 8.33 3.11 -6.42
N GLY A 82 7.24 3.37 -5.69
CA GLY A 82 6.52 4.65 -5.67
C GLY A 82 5.56 4.80 -6.85
N GLU A 83 4.67 3.83 -7.00
CA GLU A 83 3.61 3.84 -8.01
C GLU A 83 2.53 4.90 -7.74
#